data_AF-A0A9D2YRG2-F1
#
_entry.id   AF-A0A9D2YRG2-F1
#
_cell.length_a   1.000
_cell.length_b   1.000
_cell.length_c   1.000
_cell.angle_alpha   90.00
_cell.angle_beta   90.00
_cell.angle_gamma   90.00
#
_symmetry.space_group_name_H-M   'P 1'
#
loop_
_entity.id
_entity.type
_entity.pdbx_description
1 polymer ?
#
loop_
_entity_poly.entity_id
_entity_poly.type
_entity_poly.pdbx_seq_one_letter_code
_entity_poly.pdbx_strand_id
1 'polypeptide(L)'
;MRLSEVHAAESVAYLNRSLARLQDIWEEIGIPDEQRVQRTNAVHKHTKSLLDKIIEEEKSLKNKLLKSIEACRKELANLCDELQLPPFEVDLNEYVFATGCRASSG
;
A
#
# COMPACT_ATOMS: atom_id res chain seq x y z
N MET A 1 -4.11 -17.56 0.75
CA MET A 1 -3.37 -16.33 1.10
C MET A 1 -2.60 -15.89 -0.13
N ARG A 2 -2.65 -14.61 -0.50
CA ARG A 2 -1.90 -14.09 -1.65
C ARG A 2 -0.41 -14.01 -1.32
N LEU A 3 0.46 -14.19 -2.32
CA LEU A 3 1.92 -14.12 -2.11
C LEU A 3 2.35 -12.78 -1.47
N SER A 4 1.69 -11.67 -1.85
CA SER A 4 1.92 -10.35 -1.25
C SER A 4 1.55 -10.30 0.24
N GLU A 5 0.45 -10.94 0.64
CA GLU A 5 0.02 -11.04 2.04
C GLU A 5 1.00 -11.91 2.86
N VAL A 6 1.50 -12.99 2.26
CA VAL A 6 2.52 -13.85 2.89
C VAL A 6 3.80 -13.05 3.10
N HIS A 7 4.32 -12.36 2.08
CA HIS A 7 5.53 -11.54 2.22
C HIS A 7 5.39 -10.39 3.22
N ALA A 8 4.22 -9.75 3.29
CA ALA A 8 3.96 -8.73 4.31
C ALA A 8 4.02 -9.35 5.72
N ALA A 9 3.36 -10.49 5.93
CA ALA A 9 3.39 -11.20 7.20
C ALA A 9 4.80 -11.66 7.58
N GLU A 10 5.56 -12.22 6.63
CA GLU A 10 6.95 -12.62 6.83
C GLU A 10 7.85 -11.45 7.21
N SER A 11 7.67 -10.30 6.57
CA SER A 11 8.44 -9.07 6.85
C SER A 11 8.21 -8.59 8.28
N VAL A 12 6.95 -8.58 8.74
CA VAL A 12 6.60 -8.25 10.13
C VAL A 12 7.19 -9.27 11.11
N ALA A 13 7.06 -10.56 10.79
CA ALA A 13 7.61 -11.63 11.63
C ALA A 13 9.14 -11.58 11.72
N TYR A 14 9.83 -11.17 10.66
CA TYR A 14 11.27 -10.96 10.66
C TYR A 14 11.68 -9.75 11.51
N LEU A 15 10.98 -8.62 11.36
CA LEU A 15 11.23 -7.42 12.15
C LEU A 15 11.07 -7.70 13.65
N ASN A 16 9.96 -8.35 14.03
CA ASN A 16 9.69 -8.70 15.43
C ASN A 16 10.77 -9.61 16.03
N ARG A 17 11.16 -10.67 15.30
CA ARG A 17 12.25 -11.58 15.75
C ARG A 17 13.59 -10.86 15.86
N SER A 18 13.88 -9.93 14.96
CA SER A 18 15.13 -9.17 14.99
C SER A 18 15.18 -8.18 16.15
N LEU A 19 14.07 -7.51 16.46
CA LEU A 19 13.94 -6.63 17.62
C LEU A 19 14.03 -7.38 18.95
N ALA A 20 13.42 -8.58 19.03
CA ALA A 20 13.55 -9.44 20.21
C ALA A 20 15.02 -9.83 20.46
N ARG A 21 15.75 -10.27 19.42
CA ARG A 21 17.18 -10.58 19.55
C ARG A 21 18.02 -9.38 19.96
N LEU A 22 17.66 -8.18 19.51
CA LEU A 22 18.33 -6.95 19.91
C LEU A 22 18.08 -6.63 21.39
N GLN A 23 16.87 -6.89 21.88
CA GLN A 23 16.52 -6.77 23.30
C GLN A 23 17.33 -7.76 24.15
N ASP A 24 17.44 -9.02 23.74
CA ASP A 24 18.24 -10.04 24.45
C ASP A 24 19.70 -9.56 24.62
N ILE A 25 20.32 -9.05 23.54
CA ILE A 25 21.69 -8.48 23.59
C ILE A 25 21.78 -7.31 24.56
N TRP A 26 20.79 -6.42 24.58
CA TRP A 26 20.78 -5.28 25.49
C TRP A 26 20.61 -5.69 26.96
N GLU A 27 19.89 -6.77 27.22
CA GLU A 27 19.77 -7.34 28.56
C GLU A 27 21.08 -7.97 29.00
N GLU A 28 21.75 -8.73 28.13
CA GLU A 28 23.04 -9.36 28.42
C GLU A 28 24.14 -8.33 28.79
N ILE A 29 24.19 -7.19 28.10
CA ILE A 29 25.21 -6.16 28.35
C ILE A 29 24.75 -5.03 29.28
N GLY A 30 23.52 -5.10 29.80
CA GLY A 30 22.99 -4.14 30.78
C GLY A 30 22.72 -2.72 30.24
N ILE A 31 22.27 -2.57 28.98
CA ILE A 31 21.92 -1.25 28.42
C ILE A 31 20.64 -0.72 29.08
N PRO A 32 20.63 0.52 29.61
CA PRO A 32 19.44 1.12 30.20
C PRO A 32 18.40 1.49 29.14
N ASP A 33 17.12 1.53 29.55
CA ASP A 33 15.97 1.69 28.66
C ASP A 33 16.02 2.97 27.79
N GLU A 34 16.44 4.10 28.36
CA GLU A 34 16.60 5.37 27.63
C GLU A 34 17.47 5.22 26.37
N GLN A 35 18.58 4.47 26.47
CA GLN A 35 19.45 4.21 25.33
C GLN A 35 18.82 3.24 24.34
N ARG A 36 18.02 2.27 24.81
CA ARG A 36 17.26 1.35 23.94
C ARG A 36 16.25 2.14 23.11
N VAL A 37 15.51 3.06 23.73
CA VAL A 37 14.56 3.96 23.06
C VAL A 37 15.25 4.81 22.00
N GLN A 38 16.41 5.41 22.30
CA GLN A 38 17.15 6.19 21.30
C GLN A 38 17.57 5.33 20.10
N ARG A 39 18.02 4.09 20.35
CA ARG A 39 18.44 3.15 19.29
C ARG A 39 17.26 2.63 18.46
N THR A 40 16.13 2.28 19.08
CA THR A 40 14.92 1.83 18.36
C THR A 40 14.22 2.97 17.65
N ASN A 41 14.35 4.22 18.10
CA ASN A 41 13.73 5.38 17.45
C ASN A 41 14.22 5.56 16.01
N ALA A 42 15.51 5.27 15.73
CA ALA A 42 16.02 5.31 14.37
C ALA A 42 15.30 4.29 13.47
N VAL A 43 15.17 3.05 13.93
CA VAL A 43 14.42 1.99 13.22
C VAL A 43 12.97 2.41 13.01
N HIS A 44 12.30 2.89 14.06
CA HIS A 44 10.92 3.35 13.99
C HIS A 44 10.73 4.46 12.93
N LYS A 45 11.60 5.48 12.93
CA LYS A 45 11.54 6.58 11.96
C LYS A 45 11.73 6.09 10.53
N HIS A 46 12.70 5.21 10.29
CA HIS A 46 12.95 4.68 8.95
C HIS A 46 11.79 3.81 8.44
N THR A 47 11.27 2.90 9.27
CA THR A 47 10.12 2.08 8.91
C THR A 47 8.89 2.93 8.62
N LYS A 48 8.59 3.91 9.49
CA LYS A 48 7.45 4.81 9.31
C LYS A 48 7.58 5.62 8.02
N SER A 49 8.73 6.26 7.79
CA SER A 49 8.96 7.07 6.60
C SER A 49 8.85 6.27 5.31
N LEU A 50 9.32 5.03 5.29
CA LEU A 50 9.20 4.15 4.13
C LEU A 50 7.74 3.81 3.84
N LEU A 51 6.98 3.39 4.85
CA LEU A 51 5.57 3.03 4.70
C LEU A 51 4.73 4.22 4.27
N ASP A 52 4.92 5.39 4.89
CA ASP A 52 4.21 6.62 4.53
C ASP A 52 4.48 7.00 3.07
N LYS A 53 5.74 6.88 2.61
CA LYS A 53 6.10 7.14 1.20
C LYS A 53 5.38 6.20 0.24
N ILE A 54 5.38 4.90 0.51
CA ILE A 54 4.70 3.90 -0.34
C ILE A 54 3.20 4.19 -0.40
N ILE A 55 2.57 4.50 0.74
CA ILE A 55 1.14 4.84 0.81
C ILE A 55 0.82 6.06 -0.05
N GLU A 56 1.63 7.12 0.02
CA GLU A 56 1.42 8.33 -0.80
C GLU A 56 1.65 8.07 -2.29
N GLU A 57 2.63 7.24 -2.65
CA GLU A 57 2.85 6.82 -4.04
C GLU A 57 1.64 6.05 -4.60
N GLU A 58 1.10 5.08 -3.86
CA GLU A 58 -0.08 4.30 -4.26
C GLU A 58 -1.35 5.17 -4.35
N LYS A 59 -1.55 6.11 -3.41
CA LYS A 59 -2.65 7.09 -3.50
C LYS A 59 -2.51 7.98 -4.73
N SER A 60 -1.30 8.44 -5.01
CA SER A 60 -1.01 9.27 -6.19
C SER A 60 -1.29 8.50 -7.48
N LEU A 61 -0.87 7.24 -7.56
CA LEU A 61 -1.14 6.35 -8.69
C LEU A 61 -2.65 6.16 -8.89
N LYS A 62 -3.39 5.82 -7.84
CA LYS A 62 -4.86 5.70 -7.87
C LYS A 62 -5.51 6.97 -8.42
N ASN A 63 -5.12 8.14 -7.90
CA ASN A 63 -5.68 9.41 -8.34
C ASN A 63 -5.36 9.71 -9.81
N LYS A 64 -4.15 9.40 -10.27
CA LYS A 64 -3.77 9.54 -11.69
C LYS A 64 -4.62 8.63 -12.59
N LEU A 65 -4.82 7.38 -12.20
CA LEU A 65 -5.65 6.44 -12.95
C LEU A 65 -7.10 6.91 -13.04
N LEU A 66 -7.69 7.37 -11.93
CA LEU A 66 -9.06 7.90 -11.91
C LEU A 66 -9.21 9.12 -12.84
N LYS A 67 -8.25 10.06 -12.80
CA LYS A 67 -8.25 11.23 -13.70
C LYS A 67 -8.11 10.82 -15.17
N SER A 68 -7.25 9.84 -15.45
CA SER A 68 -7.07 9.32 -16.82
C SER A 68 -8.36 8.66 -17.32
N ILE A 69 -9.03 7.87 -16.50
CA ILE A 69 -10.32 7.24 -16.84
C ILE A 69 -11.37 8.33 -17.13
N GLU A 70 -11.45 9.36 -16.29
CA GLU A 70 -12.39 10.47 -16.50
C GLU A 70 -12.10 11.22 -17.81
N ALA A 71 -10.82 11.49 -18.13
CA ALA A 71 -10.42 12.13 -19.37
C ALA A 71 -10.83 11.28 -20.59
N CYS A 72 -10.49 9.99 -20.59
CA CYS A 72 -10.87 9.08 -21.67
C CYS A 72 -12.40 8.99 -21.84
N ARG A 73 -13.17 9.04 -20.74
CA ARG A 73 -14.65 9.04 -20.81
C ARG A 73 -15.18 10.31 -21.48
N LYS A 74 -14.60 11.47 -21.19
CA LYS A 74 -14.99 12.74 -21.84
C LYS A 74 -14.65 12.72 -23.33
N GLU A 75 -13.46 12.25 -23.69
CA GLU A 75 -13.06 12.10 -25.09
C GLU A 75 -13.97 11.14 -25.84
N LEU A 76 -14.32 10.01 -25.23
CA LEU A 76 -15.24 9.04 -25.82
C LEU A 76 -16.65 9.63 -26.01
N ALA A 77 -17.18 10.34 -25.01
CA ALA A 77 -18.48 10.99 -25.11
C ALA A 77 -18.51 12.01 -26.26
N ASN A 78 -17.48 12.87 -26.36
CA ASN A 78 -17.35 13.82 -27.46
C ASN A 78 -17.32 13.11 -28.83
N LEU A 79 -16.57 12.00 -28.93
CA LEU A 79 -16.49 11.23 -30.18
C LEU A 79 -17.83 10.56 -30.54
N CYS A 80 -18.57 10.04 -29.56
CA CYS A 80 -19.92 9.51 -29.77
C CYS A 80 -20.86 10.62 -30.27
N ASP A 81 -20.80 11.80 -29.67
CA ASP A 81 -21.61 12.96 -30.07
C ASP A 81 -21.26 13.41 -31.50
N GLU A 82 -19.97 13.50 -31.85
CA GLU A 82 -19.49 13.85 -33.19
C GLU A 82 -19.94 12.84 -34.25
N LEU A 83 -19.96 11.55 -33.92
CA LEU A 83 -20.38 10.48 -34.80
C LEU A 83 -21.90 10.22 -34.78
N GLN A 84 -22.67 10.96 -33.98
CA GLN A 84 -24.11 10.74 -33.75
C GLN A 84 -24.42 9.30 -33.28
N LEU A 85 -23.52 8.71 -32.51
CA LEU A 85 -23.68 7.38 -31.93
C LEU A 85 -24.27 7.50 -30.51
N PRO A 86 -25.03 6.49 -30.05
CA PRO A 86 -25.51 6.49 -28.68
C PRO A 86 -24.34 6.45 -27.68
N PRO A 87 -24.49 7.05 -26.48
CA PRO A 87 -23.46 7.03 -25.44
C PRO A 87 -23.05 5.61 -25.05
N PHE A 88 -21.76 5.40 -24.82
CA PHE A 88 -21.23 4.12 -24.36
C PHE A 88 -21.20 4.05 -22.82
N GLU A 89 -21.96 3.12 -22.23
CA GLU A 89 -21.97 2.87 -20.78
C GLU A 89 -21.00 1.72 -20.42
N VAL A 90 -19.97 2.01 -19.63
CA VAL A 90 -19.08 0.98 -19.05
C VAL A 90 -19.21 0.98 -17.55
N ASP A 91 -19.61 -0.16 -16.99
CA ASP A 91 -19.70 -0.35 -15.55
C ASP A 91 -18.31 -0.69 -14.97
N LEU A 92 -17.56 0.35 -14.59
CA LEU A 92 -16.15 0.25 -14.18
C LEU A 92 -15.94 0.10 -12.67
N ASN A 93 -17.00 0.21 -11.87
CA ASN A 93 -16.92 -0.04 -10.43
C ASN A 93 -16.51 -1.49 -10.13
N GLU A 94 -16.72 -2.41 -11.08
CA GLU A 94 -16.24 -3.78 -10.96
C GLU A 94 -14.73 -3.90 -11.27
N TYR A 95 -14.19 -3.20 -12.28
CA TYR A 95 -12.82 -3.44 -12.79
C TYR A 95 -11.69 -2.77 -12.00
N VAL A 96 -11.91 -1.59 -11.43
CA VAL A 96 -10.86 -0.90 -10.62
C VAL A 96 -10.66 -1.58 -9.26
N PHE A 97 -11.69 -2.26 -8.74
CA PHE A 97 -11.64 -2.99 -7.48
C PHE A 97 -11.44 -4.52 -7.64
N ALA A 98 -11.78 -5.11 -8.81
CA ALA A 98 -11.65 -6.55 -9.03
C ALA A 98 -10.20 -7.04 -9.13
N THR A 99 -9.24 -6.19 -9.48
CA THR A 99 -7.81 -6.55 -9.39
C THR A 99 -7.31 -6.61 -7.94
N GLY A 100 -8.09 -6.04 -7.00
CA GLY A 100 -7.76 -5.94 -5.58
C GLY A 100 -8.46 -6.92 -4.66
N CYS A 101 -9.63 -7.50 -4.98
CA CYS A 101 -10.40 -8.27 -4.01
C CYS A 101 -11.23 -9.40 -4.63
N ARG A 102 -10.88 -10.66 -4.32
CA ARG A 102 -11.87 -11.72 -4.18
C ARG A 102 -11.48 -12.66 -3.04
N ALA A 103 -12.30 -12.56 -1.98
CA ALA A 103 -12.68 -13.52 -0.96
C ALA A 103 -11.59 -14.26 -0.15
N SER A 104 -11.70 -14.16 1.18
CA SER A 104 -12.05 -15.32 2.02
C SER A 104 -12.64 -14.83 3.35
N SER A 105 -13.97 -14.83 3.42
CA SER A 105 -14.71 -15.07 4.66
C SER A 105 -14.75 -16.59 4.84
N GLY A 106 -14.31 -17.09 5.99
CA GLY A 106 -14.27 -18.51 6.36
C GLY A 106 -13.55 -18.69 7.67
#